data_AF-A0A2U9NUH3-F1
#
_entry.id   AF-A0A2U9NUH3-F1
#
_cell.length_a   1.000
_cell.length_b   1.000
_cell.length_c   1.000
_cell.angle_alpha   90.00
_cell.angle_beta   90.00
_cell.angle_gamma   90.00
#
_symmetry.space_group_name_H-M   'P 1'
#
loop_
_entity.id
_entity.type
_entity.pdbx_description
1 polymer ?
#
loop_
_entity_poly.entity_id
_entity_poly.type
_entity_poly.pdbx_seq_one_letter_code
_entity_poly.pdbx_strand_id
1 'polypeptide(L)'
;MEAEVMGHGVGGQSLAPPEDPAGVLGEESLTALRGPAVRRLLALRAERRLSREHVRLAGECLGVSERTVWRWLAEASRSPRAALRPGERSGDRFEITREIRVLLAYWHGNASAVHHQLVARAQSGTHGGDGQPVHG
;
A
#
# COMPACT_ATOMS: atom_id res chain seq x y z
N MET A 1 2.60 29.23 -53.52
CA MET A 1 3.05 30.29 -52.59
C MET A 1 2.13 30.19 -51.38
N GLU A 2 2.12 29.05 -50.69
CA GLU A 2 3.09 28.62 -49.65
C GLU A 2 3.16 29.63 -48.51
N ALA A 3 2.32 29.41 -47.49
CA ALA A 3 2.53 29.90 -46.13
C ALA A 3 2.04 28.81 -45.17
N GLU A 4 2.89 27.79 -45.05
CA GLU A 4 2.82 26.71 -44.09
C GLU A 4 2.92 27.31 -42.67
N VAL A 5 1.81 27.25 -41.93
CA VAL A 5 1.75 27.76 -40.56
C VAL A 5 2.37 26.70 -39.65
N MET A 6 3.57 27.03 -39.15
CA MET A 6 4.39 26.21 -38.27
C MET A 6 3.59 25.67 -37.07
N GLY A 7 3.53 24.34 -36.99
CA GLY A 7 3.12 23.63 -35.79
C GLY A 7 4.05 23.96 -34.62
N HIS A 8 3.53 24.63 -33.61
CA HIS A 8 4.16 24.64 -32.29
C HIS A 8 3.93 23.28 -31.65
N GLY A 9 4.95 22.43 -31.75
CA GLY A 9 5.08 21.26 -30.89
C GLY A 9 5.07 21.73 -29.45
N VAL A 10 3.97 21.47 -28.76
CA VAL A 10 3.90 21.56 -27.30
C VAL A 10 4.73 20.38 -26.80
N GLY A 11 6.04 20.60 -26.72
CA GLY A 11 6.94 19.76 -25.95
C GLY A 11 6.31 19.65 -24.56
N GLY A 12 5.95 18.43 -24.18
CA GLY A 12 5.46 18.12 -22.84
C GLY A 12 6.55 18.55 -21.86
N GLN A 13 6.46 19.78 -21.40
CA GLN A 13 7.35 20.31 -20.38
C GLN A 13 7.11 19.39 -19.19
N SER A 14 8.14 18.60 -18.87
CA SER A 14 8.20 17.88 -17.61
C SER A 14 8.19 18.97 -16.55
N LEU A 15 6.99 19.33 -16.09
CA LEU A 15 6.81 20.14 -14.92
C LEU A 15 7.41 19.29 -13.81
N ALA A 16 8.66 19.59 -13.46
CA ALA A 16 9.29 18.98 -12.31
C ALA A 16 8.27 19.07 -11.17
N PRO A 17 7.93 17.95 -10.52
CA PRO A 17 6.97 17.97 -9.44
C PRO A 17 7.43 19.03 -8.43
N PRO A 18 6.48 19.81 -7.85
CA PRO A 18 6.84 20.85 -6.90
C PRO A 18 7.75 20.26 -5.82
N GLU A 19 8.86 20.93 -5.50
CA GLU A 19 9.79 20.45 -4.46
C GLU A 19 9.08 20.30 -3.11
N ASP A 20 7.97 21.03 -2.92
CA ASP A 20 7.03 20.89 -1.81
C ASP A 20 5.57 20.77 -2.30
N PRO A 21 5.09 19.53 -2.60
CA PRO A 21 3.71 19.31 -2.99
C PRO A 21 2.73 19.59 -1.84
N ALA A 22 3.18 19.52 -0.59
CA ALA A 22 2.36 19.82 0.58
C ALA A 22 2.10 21.32 0.70
N GLY A 23 3.07 22.15 0.34
CA GLY A 23 2.93 23.60 0.27
C GLY A 23 1.94 24.08 -0.81
N VAL A 24 1.72 23.31 -1.88
CA VAL A 24 0.82 23.69 -3.00
C VAL A 24 -0.63 23.23 -2.78
N LEU A 25 -0.84 21.99 -2.32
CA LEU A 25 -2.17 21.38 -2.24
C LEU A 25 -2.69 21.23 -0.80
N GLY A 26 -1.82 21.33 0.21
CA GLY A 26 -2.12 21.00 1.60
C GLY A 26 -2.09 19.49 1.88
N GLU A 27 -1.77 19.12 3.12
CA GLU A 27 -1.61 17.72 3.54
C GLU A 27 -2.89 16.88 3.40
N GLU A 28 -4.06 17.50 3.62
CA GLU A 28 -5.36 16.84 3.53
C GLU A 28 -5.69 16.43 2.08
N SER A 29 -5.44 17.32 1.12
CA SER A 29 -5.60 17.05 -0.31
C SER A 29 -4.65 15.95 -0.77
N LEU A 30 -3.37 16.02 -0.37
CA LEU A 30 -2.41 14.95 -0.65
C LEU A 30 -2.88 13.60 -0.09
N THR A 31 -3.42 13.61 1.13
CA THR A 31 -3.96 12.40 1.77
C THR A 31 -5.18 11.85 1.02
N ALA A 32 -6.08 12.71 0.55
CA ALA A 32 -7.21 12.32 -0.27
C ALA A 32 -6.78 11.70 -1.63
N LEU A 33 -5.67 12.16 -2.20
CA LEU A 33 -5.12 11.68 -3.47
C LEU A 33 -4.40 10.32 -3.38
N ARG A 34 -3.95 9.89 -2.18
CA ARG A 34 -3.26 8.61 -1.99
C ARG A 34 -4.07 7.42 -2.50
N GLY A 35 -5.35 7.35 -2.15
CA GLY A 35 -6.25 6.25 -2.54
C GLY A 35 -6.42 6.12 -4.06
N PRO A 36 -6.87 7.18 -4.76
CA PRO A 36 -6.94 7.20 -6.22
C PRO A 36 -5.61 6.85 -6.91
N ALA A 37 -4.48 7.39 -6.42
CA ALA A 37 -3.16 7.11 -6.98
C ALA A 37 -2.78 5.62 -6.88
N VAL A 38 -2.95 5.00 -5.70
CA VAL A 38 -2.66 3.58 -5.51
C VAL A 38 -3.58 2.70 -6.36
N ARG A 39 -4.86 3.03 -6.50
CA ARG A 39 -5.78 2.29 -7.40
C ARG A 39 -5.32 2.37 -8.86
N ARG A 40 -4.86 3.53 -9.32
CA ARG A 40 -4.34 3.69 -10.68
C ARG A 40 -3.08 2.85 -10.91
N LEU A 41 -2.15 2.85 -9.96
CA LEU A 41 -0.93 2.03 -10.02
C LEU A 41 -1.24 0.52 -9.99
N LEU A 42 -2.26 0.09 -9.24
CA LEU A 42 -2.74 -1.29 -9.27
C LEU A 42 -3.37 -1.66 -10.60
N ALA A 43 -4.14 -0.77 -11.23
CA ALA A 43 -4.66 -1.00 -12.58
C ALA A 43 -3.52 -1.17 -13.59
N LEU A 44 -2.50 -0.30 -13.55
CA LEU A 44 -1.29 -0.44 -14.38
C LEU A 44 -0.55 -1.76 -14.12
N ARG A 45 -0.53 -2.23 -12.87
CA ARG A 45 0.06 -3.53 -12.51
C ARG A 45 -0.72 -4.69 -13.09
N ALA A 46 -2.05 -4.64 -13.03
CA ALA A 46 -2.94 -5.65 -13.62
C ALA A 46 -2.77 -5.71 -15.15
N GLU A 47 -2.58 -4.56 -15.80
CA GLU A 47 -2.26 -4.45 -17.23
C GLU A 47 -0.81 -4.84 -17.57
N ARG A 48 0.03 -5.21 -16.60
CA ARG A 48 1.48 -5.49 -16.77
C ARG A 48 2.29 -4.31 -17.32
N ARG A 49 1.79 -3.08 -17.12
CA ARG A 49 2.38 -1.81 -17.58
C ARG A 49 2.96 -0.95 -16.45
N LEU A 50 2.96 -1.46 -15.22
CA LEU A 50 3.56 -0.75 -14.10
C LEU A 50 5.08 -0.70 -14.26
N SER A 51 5.62 0.50 -14.40
CA SER A 51 7.05 0.77 -14.42
C SER A 51 7.49 1.40 -13.10
N ARG A 52 8.80 1.35 -12.85
CA ARG A 52 9.41 2.05 -11.71
C ARG A 52 9.17 3.56 -11.77
N GLU A 53 9.14 4.12 -12.97
CA GLU A 53 8.92 5.55 -13.20
C GLU A 53 7.52 6.00 -12.81
N HIS A 54 6.49 5.19 -13.06
CA HIS A 54 5.14 5.46 -12.56
C HIS A 54 5.10 5.56 -11.03
N VAL A 55 5.85 4.71 -10.33
CA VAL A 55 5.91 4.70 -8.86
C VAL A 55 6.71 5.88 -8.32
N ARG A 56 7.81 6.23 -8.98
CA ARG A 56 8.62 7.40 -8.63
C ARG A 56 7.81 8.69 -8.78
N LEU A 57 7.18 8.90 -9.93
CA LEU A 57 6.37 10.09 -10.21
C LEU A 57 5.19 10.21 -9.24
N ALA A 58 4.52 9.10 -8.93
CA ALA A 58 3.48 9.10 -7.91
C ALA A 58 4.02 9.47 -6.52
N GLY A 59 5.22 9.02 -6.16
CA GLY A 59 5.89 9.40 -4.92
C GLY A 59 6.20 10.89 -4.86
N GLU A 60 6.79 11.44 -5.91
CA GLU A 60 7.12 12.85 -6.03
C GLU A 60 5.85 13.74 -5.93
N CYS A 61 4.78 13.40 -6.68
CA CYS A 61 3.51 14.15 -6.61
C CYS A 61 2.83 14.09 -5.24
N LEU A 62 3.02 13.01 -4.48
CA LEU A 62 2.39 12.79 -3.17
C LEU A 62 3.29 13.19 -2.00
N GLY A 63 4.52 13.65 -2.25
CA GLY A 63 5.50 13.98 -1.21
C GLY A 63 5.96 12.77 -0.39
N VAL A 64 5.98 11.56 -0.98
CA VAL A 64 6.40 10.32 -0.30
C VAL A 64 7.48 9.56 -1.07
N SER A 65 8.30 8.80 -0.36
CA SER A 65 9.34 7.99 -1.01
C SER A 65 8.77 6.89 -1.91
N GLU A 66 9.52 6.51 -2.96
CA GLU A 66 9.22 5.36 -3.83
C GLU A 66 8.96 4.08 -3.01
N ARG A 67 9.78 3.85 -1.96
CA ARG A 67 9.64 2.72 -1.03
C ARG A 67 8.29 2.72 -0.32
N THR A 68 7.78 3.89 0.06
CA THR A 68 6.45 4.04 0.69
C THR A 68 5.35 3.63 -0.27
N VAL A 69 5.43 4.06 -1.54
CA VAL A 69 4.44 3.70 -2.57
C VAL A 69 4.48 2.20 -2.85
N TRP A 70 5.66 1.58 -2.97
CA TRP A 70 5.78 0.13 -3.11
C TRP A 70 5.18 -0.63 -1.92
N ARG A 71 5.41 -0.16 -0.69
CA ARG A 71 4.78 -0.72 0.51
C ARG A 71 3.25 -0.65 0.43
N TRP A 72 2.69 0.48 -0.01
CA TRP A 72 1.24 0.62 -0.21
C TRP A 72 0.71 -0.35 -1.26
N LEU A 73 1.41 -0.53 -2.39
CA LEU A 73 1.01 -1.49 -3.42
C LEU A 73 1.03 -2.93 -2.90
N ALA A 74 2.03 -3.29 -2.11
CA ALA A 74 2.12 -4.62 -1.48
C ALA A 74 1.01 -4.86 -0.44
N GLU A 75 0.62 -3.83 0.32
CA GLU A 75 -0.51 -3.91 1.26
C GLU A 75 -1.84 -3.99 0.52
N ALA A 76 -2.06 -3.13 -0.47
CA ALA A 76 -3.29 -3.08 -1.24
C ALA A 76 -3.51 -4.33 -2.11
N SER A 77 -2.43 -5.04 -2.47
CA SER A 77 -2.51 -6.35 -3.14
C SER A 77 -2.96 -7.48 -2.20
N ARG A 78 -2.75 -7.34 -0.89
CA ARG A 78 -3.19 -8.30 0.15
C ARG A 78 -4.59 -7.97 0.67
N SER A 79 -4.94 -6.69 0.75
CA SER A 79 -6.23 -6.21 1.23
C SER A 79 -6.76 -5.08 0.33
N PRO A 80 -7.83 -5.30 -0.44
CA PRO A 80 -8.43 -4.26 -1.28
C PRO A 80 -8.84 -3.01 -0.48
N ARG A 81 -9.18 -3.17 0.80
CA ARG A 81 -9.52 -2.07 1.70
C ARG A 81 -8.33 -1.13 1.94
N ALA A 82 -7.10 -1.64 1.93
CA ALA A 82 -5.90 -0.82 2.08
C ALA A 82 -5.63 0.09 0.87
N ALA A 83 -6.25 -0.18 -0.30
CA ALA A 83 -6.22 0.73 -1.44
C ALA A 83 -7.09 1.98 -1.23
N LEU A 84 -8.06 1.96 -0.30
CA LEU A 84 -8.95 3.10 -0.04
C LEU A 84 -8.24 4.20 0.74
N ARG A 85 -7.43 3.81 1.72
CA ARG A 85 -6.66 4.72 2.57
C ARG A 85 -5.21 4.26 2.72
N PRO A 86 -4.39 4.39 1.67
CA PRO A 86 -3.00 3.97 1.71
C PRO A 86 -2.20 4.78 2.74
N GLY A 87 -1.48 4.07 3.61
CA GLY A 87 -0.63 4.70 4.63
C GLY A 87 -1.37 5.16 5.88
N GLU A 88 -2.69 5.03 5.92
CA GLU A 88 -3.41 5.08 7.18
C GLU A 88 -2.93 3.92 8.04
N ARG A 89 -2.48 4.21 9.27
CA ARG A 89 -2.19 3.15 10.23
C ARG A 89 -3.52 2.49 10.54
N SER A 90 -3.63 1.18 10.37
CA SER A 90 -4.77 0.42 10.90
C SER A 90 -4.98 0.87 12.36
N GLY A 91 -6.14 1.44 12.65
CA GLY A 91 -6.45 2.05 13.95
C GLY A 91 -6.36 1.07 15.11
N ASP A 92 -6.39 -0.23 14.83
CA ASP A 92 -6.06 -1.27 15.80
C ASP A 92 -4.57 -1.26 16.09
N ARG A 93 -4.21 -0.66 17.22
CA ARG A 93 -2.94 -0.97 17.86
C ARG A 93 -2.94 -2.47 18.14
N PHE A 94 -1.85 -3.12 17.78
CA PHE A 94 -1.65 -4.52 18.14
C PHE A 94 -1.59 -4.64 19.67
N GLU A 95 -2.61 -5.24 20.26
CA GLU A 95 -2.64 -5.51 21.70
C GLU A 95 -1.92 -6.82 21.99
N ILE A 96 -0.96 -6.78 22.92
CA ILE A 96 -0.33 -7.99 23.44
C ILE A 96 -1.29 -8.65 24.42
N THR A 97 -2.07 -9.60 23.92
CA THR A 97 -2.99 -10.41 24.71
C THR A 97 -2.24 -11.33 25.69
N ARG A 98 -2.97 -11.90 26.66
CA ARG A 98 -2.41 -12.90 27.59
C ARG A 98 -1.82 -14.09 26.86
N GLU A 99 -2.47 -14.56 25.80
CA GLU A 99 -1.99 -15.67 24.98
C GLU A 99 -0.63 -15.35 24.33
N ILE A 100 -0.49 -14.14 23.76
CA ILE A 100 0.77 -13.69 23.15
C ILE A 100 1.87 -13.62 24.21
N ARG A 101 1.57 -13.18 25.44
CA ARG A 101 2.54 -13.18 26.54
C ARG A 101 3.03 -14.59 26.88
N VAL A 102 2.15 -15.59 26.89
CA VAL A 102 2.52 -16.99 27.15
C VAL A 102 3.41 -17.53 26.02
N LEU A 103 3.07 -17.24 24.75
CA LEU A 103 3.88 -17.63 23.60
C LEU A 103 5.27 -16.98 23.63
N LEU A 104 5.35 -15.69 23.96
CA LEU A 104 6.61 -15.00 24.14
C LEU A 104 7.43 -15.62 25.27
N ALA A 105 6.83 -15.98 26.40
CA ALA A 105 7.54 -16.67 27.48
C ALA A 105 8.05 -18.05 27.04
N TYR A 106 7.23 -18.83 26.34
CA TYR A 106 7.63 -20.13 25.79
C TYR A 106 8.84 -20.01 24.85
N TRP A 107 8.83 -19.03 23.94
CA TRP A 107 9.94 -18.75 23.03
C TRP A 107 11.02 -17.81 23.61
N HIS A 108 10.99 -17.55 24.91
CA HIS A 108 11.99 -16.73 25.64
C HIS A 108 12.18 -15.33 25.05
N GLY A 109 11.10 -14.73 24.56
CA GLY A 109 11.07 -13.39 23.96
C GLY A 109 11.37 -13.36 22.45
N ASN A 110 11.56 -14.51 21.79
CA ASN A 110 11.80 -14.55 20.36
C ASN A 110 10.52 -14.25 19.55
N ALA A 111 10.36 -12.97 19.19
CA ALA A 111 9.21 -12.47 18.44
C ALA A 111 9.07 -13.11 17.05
N SER A 112 10.19 -13.47 16.40
CA SER A 112 10.15 -14.14 15.09
C SER A 112 9.58 -15.55 15.21
N ALA A 113 9.99 -16.33 16.21
CA ALA A 113 9.45 -17.66 16.45
C ALA A 113 7.95 -17.62 16.79
N VAL A 114 7.54 -16.66 17.63
CA VAL A 114 6.12 -16.40 17.92
C VAL A 114 5.35 -16.03 16.65
N HIS A 115 5.90 -15.16 15.80
CA HIS A 115 5.28 -14.77 14.54
C HIS A 115 5.07 -15.98 13.62
N HIS A 116 6.10 -16.82 13.43
CA HIS A 116 5.97 -18.03 12.62
C HIS A 116 4.90 -18.99 13.16
N GLN A 117 4.83 -19.18 14.48
CA GLN A 117 3.78 -20.01 15.09
C GLN A 117 2.38 -19.41 14.91
N LEU A 118 2.22 -18.09 15.07
CA LEU A 118 0.94 -17.41 14.84
C LEU A 118 0.49 -17.50 13.38
N VAL A 119 1.42 -17.34 12.44
CA VAL A 119 1.16 -17.51 10.99
C VAL A 119 0.73 -18.94 10.68
N ALA A 120 1.44 -19.93 11.22
CA ALA A 120 1.08 -21.34 11.04
C ALA A 120 -0.33 -21.64 11.60
N ARG A 121 -0.68 -21.10 12.77
CA ARG A 121 -2.02 -21.22 13.36
C ARG A 121 -3.11 -20.57 12.54
N ALA A 122 -2.85 -19.40 11.95
CA ALA A 122 -3.84 -18.74 11.09
C ALA A 122 -4.09 -19.55 9.82
N GLN A 123 -3.06 -20.19 9.27
CA GLN A 123 -3.17 -21.05 8.10
C GLN A 123 -3.93 -22.35 8.41
N SER A 124 -3.69 -22.97 9.57
CA SER A 124 -4.39 -24.20 9.97
C SER A 124 -5.80 -23.96 10.50
N GLY A 125 -6.06 -22.83 11.17
CA GLY A 125 -7.39 -22.43 11.61
C GLY A 125 -8.35 -22.06 10.47
N THR A 126 -7.82 -21.67 9.31
CA THR A 126 -8.61 -21.42 8.09
C THR A 126 -9.07 -22.72 7.40
N HIS A 127 -8.50 -23.87 7.77
CA HIS A 127 -8.86 -25.20 7.24
C HIS A 127 -9.76 -26.03 8.17
N GLY A 128 -10.22 -25.47 9.30
CA GLY A 128 -11.00 -26.17 10.33
C GLY A 128 -12.39 -25.58 10.58
N GLY A 129 -13.00 -25.00 9.55
CA GLY A 129 -14.31 -24.33 9.64
C GLY A 129 -15.46 -25.09 8.97
N ASP A 130 -15.37 -26.41 8.79
CA ASP A 130 -16.49 -27.25 8.36
C ASP A 130 -16.43 -28.58 9.11
N GLY A 131 -17.36 -28.78 10.05
CA GLY A 131 -17.51 -30.04 10.77
C GLY A 131 -17.55 -29.90 12.29
N GLN A 132 -18.63 -29.32 12.82
CA GLN A 132 -19.07 -29.61 14.18
C GLN A 132 -19.86 -30.94 14.12
N PRO A 133 -19.35 -32.08 14.65
CA PRO A 133 -20.21 -33.23 14.89
C PRO A 133 -21.12 -32.94 16.09
N VAL A 134 -22.40 -33.20 15.89
CA VAL A 134 -23.42 -33.26 16.92
C VAL A 134 -23.08 -34.39 17.89
N HIS A 135 -23.08 -34.13 19.19
CA HIS A 135 -23.38 -35.15 20.21
C HIS A 135 -23.82 -34.45 21.51
N GLY A 136 -25.02 -34.82 21.94
CA GLY A 136 -25.75 -34.33 23.10
C GLY A 136 -27.23 -34.44 22.83
#